data_AF-A0A942AVC8-F1
#
_entry.id   AF-A0A942AVC8-F1
#
_cell.length_a   1.000
_cell.length_b   1.000
_cell.length_c   1.000
_cell.angle_alpha   90.00
_cell.angle_beta   90.00
_cell.angle_gamma   90.00
#
_symmetry.space_group_name_H-M   'P 1'
#
loop_
_entity.id
_entity.type
_entity.pdbx_description
1 polymer ?
#
loop_
_entity_poly.entity_id
_entity_poly.type
_entity_poly.pdbx_seq_one_letter_code
_entity_poly.pdbx_strand_id
1 'polypeptide(L)'
;MKDFLFLGKPLQKGRSLPLLFVRVFIACMMLLHGGAKWMAFGELADNFPDPLGVSPVVSLVFSLLAEVGCSVLLLFGLFTRLSALPLIFNMIIAIWVIHG
;
A
#
# COMPACT_ATOMS: atom_id res chain seq x y z
N MET A 1 9.97 2.04 23.14
CA MET A 1 9.18 1.25 22.16
C MET A 1 8.41 2.12 21.17
N LYS A 2 7.91 3.29 21.60
CA LYS A 2 7.25 4.30 20.75
C LYS A 2 8.19 4.78 19.63
N ASP A 3 9.45 5.03 19.96
CA ASP A 3 10.44 5.54 19.00
C ASP A 3 10.75 4.52 17.90
N PHE A 4 10.70 3.21 18.17
CA PHE A 4 10.87 2.21 17.12
C PHE A 4 9.65 2.13 16.18
N LEU A 5 8.45 2.41 16.70
CA LEU A 5 7.21 2.38 15.92
C LEU A 5 7.06 3.61 15.02
N PHE A 6 7.57 4.77 15.46
CA PHE A 6 7.38 6.07 14.79
C PHE A 6 8.65 6.66 14.16
N LEU A 7 9.79 6.54 14.84
CA LEU A 7 11.00 7.31 14.59
C LEU A 7 12.20 6.36 14.64
N GLY A 8 12.29 5.47 13.65
CA GLY A 8 13.43 4.54 13.53
C GLY A 8 14.77 5.28 13.74
N LYS A 9 15.75 4.57 14.32
CA LYS A 9 17.07 5.11 14.73
C LYS A 9 17.57 6.22 13.77
N PRO A 10 18.04 7.37 14.28
CA PRO A 10 18.48 8.47 13.43
C PRO A 10 19.55 7.99 12.45
N LEU A 11 19.28 8.20 11.17
CA LEU A 11 20.16 7.78 10.09
C LEU A 11 21.43 8.64 10.06
N GLN A 12 22.56 7.95 9.91
CA GLN A 12 23.87 8.56 9.60
C GLN A 12 23.73 9.63 8.51
N LYS A 13 24.34 10.79 8.75
CA LYS A 13 24.33 12.01 7.91
C LYS A 13 24.80 11.65 6.48
N GLY A 14 23.84 11.37 5.58
CA GLY A 14 24.11 10.96 4.19
C GLY A 14 23.17 9.87 3.63
N ARG A 15 22.47 9.11 4.48
CA ARG A 15 21.53 8.06 4.03
C ARG A 15 20.08 8.52 3.87
N SER A 16 19.76 9.77 4.18
CA SER A 16 18.40 10.31 4.14
C SER A 16 17.86 10.49 2.71
N LEU A 17 18.68 10.97 1.78
CA LEU A 17 18.28 11.24 0.39
C LEU A 17 17.87 9.97 -0.40
N PRO A 18 18.67 8.88 -0.44
CA PRO A 18 18.27 7.66 -1.15
C PRO A 18 17.04 7.00 -0.53
N LEU A 19 16.90 7.05 0.80
CA LEU A 19 15.70 6.53 1.48
C LEU A 19 14.45 7.33 1.16
N LEU A 20 14.57 8.66 1.07
CA LEU A 20 13.46 9.52 0.66
C LEU A 20 13.06 9.26 -0.79
N PHE A 21 14.03 9.04 -1.68
CA PHE A 21 13.76 8.68 -3.07
C PHE A 21 12.99 7.35 -3.19
N VAL A 22 13.50 6.28 -2.57
CA VAL A 22 12.84 4.96 -2.57
C VAL A 22 11.42 5.05 -2.02
N ARG A 23 11.25 5.83 -0.95
CA ARG A 23 9.95 6.04 -0.30
C ARG A 23 8.93 6.70 -1.24
N VAL A 24 9.29 7.81 -1.87
CA VAL A 24 8.41 8.52 -2.81
C VAL A 24 8.15 7.68 -4.05
N PHE A 25 9.18 6.99 -4.57
CA PHE A 25 9.06 6.12 -5.74
C PHE A 25 8.03 5.00 -5.51
N ILE A 26 8.14 4.27 -4.39
CA ILE A 26 7.20 3.19 -4.04
C ILE A 26 5.78 3.75 -3.82
N ALA A 27 5.65 4.89 -3.11
CA ALA A 27 4.36 5.52 -2.88
C ALA A 27 3.67 5.95 -4.20
N CYS A 28 4.41 6.54 -5.14
CA CYS A 28 3.88 6.91 -6.45
C CYS A 28 3.48 5.69 -7.28
N MET A 29 4.29 4.63 -7.32
CA MET A 29 3.95 3.39 -8.03
C MET A 29 2.66 2.77 -7.51
N MET A 30 2.50 2.72 -6.19
CA MET A 30 1.31 2.15 -5.55
C MET A 30 0.08 3.04 -5.71
N LEU A 31 0.25 4.37 -5.74
CA LEU A 31 -0.83 5.31 -6.10
C LEU A 31 -1.30 5.14 -7.54
N LEU A 32 -0.39 4.89 -8.48
CA LEU A 32 -0.77 4.61 -9.87
C LEU A 32 -1.57 3.31 -9.96
N HIS A 33 -1.15 2.27 -9.22
CA HIS A 33 -1.89 1.00 -9.14
C HIS A 33 -3.29 1.18 -8.55
N GLY A 34 -3.39 1.88 -7.41
CA GLY A 34 -4.68 2.18 -6.78
C GLY A 34 -5.56 3.09 -7.64
N GLY A 35 -4.97 4.09 -8.32
CA GLY A 35 -5.69 4.97 -9.23
C GLY A 35 -6.27 4.23 -10.44
N ALA A 36 -5.53 3.27 -11.01
CA ALA A 36 -6.04 2.42 -12.09
C ALA A 36 -7.22 1.57 -11.62
N LYS A 37 -7.15 0.98 -10.42
CA LYS A 37 -8.27 0.25 -9.82
C LYS A 37 -9.48 1.13 -9.52
N TRP A 38 -9.25 2.39 -9.14
CA TRP A 38 -10.32 3.36 -8.90
C TRP A 38 -11.07 3.70 -10.20
N MET A 39 -10.34 3.93 -11.29
CA MET A 39 -10.96 4.23 -12.59
C MET A 39 -11.71 3.02 -13.16
N ALA A 40 -11.19 1.81 -12.95
CA ALA A 40 -11.82 0.58 -13.40
C ALA A 40 -12.78 -0.04 -12.37
N PHE A 41 -13.17 0.70 -11.33
CA PHE A 41 -13.95 0.16 -10.21
C PHE A 41 -15.26 -0.49 -10.65
N GLY A 42 -15.98 0.11 -11.61
CA GLY A 42 -17.26 -0.43 -12.09
C GLY A 42 -17.14 -1.76 -12.82
N GLU A 43 -16.00 -2.05 -13.46
CA GLU A 43 -15.77 -3.28 -14.23
C GLU A 43 -15.10 -4.36 -13.36
N LEU A 44 -14.22 -3.95 -12.44
CA LEU A 44 -13.58 -4.82 -11.46
C LEU A 44 -14.53 -5.21 -10.32
N ALA A 45 -15.54 -4.40 -9.99
CA ALA A 45 -16.46 -4.65 -8.87
C ALA A 45 -17.17 -6.02 -8.95
N ASP A 46 -17.38 -6.56 -10.14
CA ASP A 46 -18.06 -7.85 -10.34
C ASP A 46 -17.09 -9.02 -10.56
N ASN A 47 -15.83 -8.75 -10.92
CA ASN A 47 -14.83 -9.76 -11.29
C ASN A 47 -13.59 -9.75 -10.38
N PHE A 48 -13.61 -8.97 -9.30
CA PHE A 48 -12.44 -8.84 -8.44
C PHE A 48 -12.15 -10.16 -7.74
N PRO A 49 -10.89 -10.61 -7.72
CA PRO A 49 -10.51 -11.79 -6.97
C PRO A 49 -10.83 -11.64 -5.48
N ASP A 50 -11.63 -12.57 -4.97
CA ASP A 50 -12.09 -12.62 -3.57
C ASP A 50 -11.37 -13.71 -2.75
N PRO A 51 -10.20 -13.41 -2.17
CA PRO A 51 -9.47 -14.35 -1.33
C PRO A 51 -10.21 -14.68 -0.03
N LEU A 52 -11.05 -13.76 0.45
CA LEU A 52 -11.78 -13.89 1.72
C LEU A 52 -13.21 -14.40 1.56
N GLY A 53 -13.70 -14.58 0.31
CA GLY A 53 -15.04 -15.08 0.02
C GLY A 53 -16.18 -14.22 0.60
N VAL A 54 -15.94 -12.94 0.88
CA VAL A 54 -16.92 -12.02 1.49
C VAL A 54 -17.76 -11.35 0.41
N SER A 55 -17.12 -10.64 -0.53
CA SER A 55 -17.73 -10.02 -1.71
C SER A 55 -16.67 -9.28 -2.54
N PRO A 56 -16.74 -9.29 -3.90
CA PRO A 56 -15.68 -8.73 -4.76
C PRO A 56 -15.54 -7.22 -4.56
N VAL A 57 -16.66 -6.55 -4.35
CA VAL A 57 -16.73 -5.12 -4.07
C VAL A 57 -16.04 -4.78 -2.75
N VAL A 58 -16.22 -5.60 -1.71
CA VAL A 58 -15.64 -5.36 -0.38
C VAL A 58 -14.13 -5.56 -0.41
N SER A 59 -13.66 -6.61 -1.08
CA SER A 59 -12.23 -6.86 -1.29
C SER A 59 -11.58 -5.77 -2.12
N LEU A 60 -12.26 -5.28 -3.16
CA LEU A 60 -11.80 -4.18 -4.02
C LEU A 60 -11.67 -2.87 -3.24
N VAL A 61 -12.68 -2.51 -2.44
CA VAL A 61 -12.64 -1.30 -1.58
C VAL A 61 -11.54 -1.39 -0.54
N PHE A 62 -11.34 -2.56 0.09
CA PHE A 62 -10.27 -2.76 1.06
C PHE A 62 -8.88 -2.67 0.41
N SER A 63 -8.71 -3.26 -0.77
CA SER A 63 -7.47 -3.16 -1.57
C SER A 63 -7.18 -1.71 -1.97
N LEU A 64 -8.22 -0.96 -2.40
CA LEU A 64 -8.11 0.47 -2.75
C LEU A 64 -7.76 1.35 -1.55
N LEU A 65 -8.39 1.12 -0.40
CA LEU A 65 -8.07 1.85 0.83
C LEU A 65 -6.62 1.56 1.26
N ALA A 66 -6.19 0.30 1.16
CA ALA A 66 -4.82 -0.09 1.46
C ALA A 66 -3.84 0.57 0.48
N GLU A 67 -4.07 0.50 -0.84
CA GLU A 67 -3.14 1.03 -1.84
C GLU A 67 -3.13 2.56 -1.89
N VAL A 68 -4.28 3.21 -1.97
CA VAL A 68 -4.35 4.68 -2.09
C VAL A 68 -4.14 5.33 -0.72
N GLY A 69 -4.86 4.88 0.29
CA GLY A 69 -4.80 5.45 1.65
C GLY A 69 -3.43 5.29 2.29
N CYS A 70 -2.85 4.08 2.25
CA CYS A 70 -1.52 3.89 2.83
C CYS A 70 -0.41 4.51 1.99
N SER A 71 -0.53 4.60 0.66
CA SER A 71 0.49 5.28 -0.15
C SER A 71 0.52 6.79 0.09
N VAL A 72 -0.63 7.42 0.32
CA VAL A 72 -0.68 8.84 0.75
C VAL A 72 0.02 9.02 2.11
N LEU A 73 -0.29 8.17 3.10
CA LEU A 73 0.40 8.21 4.40
C LEU A 73 1.91 7.96 4.28
N LEU A 74 2.29 7.02 3.40
CA LEU A 74 3.68 6.72 3.07
C LEU A 74 4.33 7.93 2.39
N LEU A 75 3.64 8.68 1.53
CA LEU A 75 4.18 9.91 0.94
C LEU A 75 4.43 11.01 1.98
N PHE A 76 3.50 11.22 2.92
CA PHE A 76 3.48 12.33 3.88
C PHE A 76 4.47 12.24 5.06
N GLY A 77 5.34 11.24 5.13
CA GLY A 77 6.27 11.16 6.26
C GLY A 77 5.73 10.35 7.44
N LEU A 78 4.41 10.36 7.66
CA LEU A 78 3.74 9.83 8.85
C LEU A 78 3.60 8.29 8.84
N PHE A 79 3.83 7.66 10.00
CA PHE A 79 3.49 6.24 10.23
C PHE A 79 3.91 5.26 9.12
N THR A 80 5.11 5.42 8.55
CA THR A 80 5.63 4.57 7.46
C THR A 80 5.47 3.08 7.71
N ARG A 81 5.74 2.66 8.94
CA ARG A 81 5.71 1.25 9.35
C ARG A 81 4.28 0.71 9.41
N LEU A 82 3.35 1.49 9.95
CA LEU A 82 1.94 1.10 9.98
C LEU A 82 1.32 1.16 8.59
N SER A 83 1.73 2.08 7.72
CA SER A 83 1.23 2.18 6.34
C SER A 83 1.80 1.08 5.44
N ALA A 84 3.03 0.63 5.69
CA ALA A 84 3.64 -0.47 4.96
C ALA A 84 3.01 -1.84 5.27
N LEU A 85 2.48 -2.04 6.49
CA LEU A 85 1.86 -3.31 6.89
C LEU A 85 0.64 -3.67 6.01
N PRO A 86 -0.37 -2.81 5.83
CA PRO A 86 -1.48 -3.05 4.91
C PRO A 86 -1.03 -3.20 3.46
N LEU A 87 -0.02 -2.44 3.03
CA LEU A 87 0.54 -2.52 1.68
C LEU A 87 1.13 -3.91 1.39
N ILE A 88 1.95 -4.41 2.32
CA ILE A 88 2.59 -5.73 2.23
C ILE A 88 1.53 -6.82 2.25
N PHE A 89 0.57 -6.73 3.16
CA PHE A 89 -0.52 -7.70 3.26
C PHE A 89 -1.35 -7.78 1.96
N ASN A 90 -1.75 -6.62 1.43
CA ASN A 90 -2.50 -6.54 0.18
C ASN A 90 -1.74 -7.16 -1.00
N MET A 91 -0.42 -6.94 -1.08
CA MET A 91 0.38 -7.46 -2.19
C MET A 91 0.72 -8.95 -2.06
N ILE A 92 0.88 -9.46 -0.83
CA ILE A 92 0.97 -10.92 -0.59
C ILE A 92 -0.30 -11.62 -1.07
N ILE A 93 -1.46 -11.07 -0.70
CA ILE A 93 -2.75 -11.59 -1.14
C ILE A 93 -2.86 -11.54 -2.67
N ALA A 94 -2.51 -10.40 -3.28
CA ALA A 94 -2.58 -10.26 -4.73
C ALA A 94 -1.72 -11.30 -5.47
N ILE A 95 -0.51 -11.58 -4.98
CA ILE A 95 0.35 -12.64 -5.54
C ILE A 95 -0.33 -14.00 -5.38
N TRP A 96 -0.87 -14.30 -4.20
CA TRP A 96 -1.48 -15.60 -3.92
C TRP A 96 -2.73 -15.85 -4.77
N VAL A 97 -3.51 -14.82 -5.10
CA VAL A 97 -4.73 -15.00 -5.92
C VAL A 97 -4.46 -14.95 -7.43
N ILE A 98 -3.48 -14.17 -7.89
CA ILE A 98 -3.20 -14.01 -9.33
C ILE A 98 -2.19 -15.05 -9.83
N HIS A 99 -1.23 -15.47 -8.99
CA HIS A 99 -0.12 -16.37 -9.36
C HIS A 99 -0.13 -17.70 -8.60
N GLY A 100 -1.06 -17.92 -7.67
CA GLY A 100 -1.24 -19.20 -6.96
C GLY A 100 -2.28 -20.08 -7.65
#